data_AF-A0AAI9T220-F1
#
_entry.id   AF-A0AAI9T220-F1
#
_cell.length_a   1.000
_cell.length_b   1.000
_cell.length_c   1.000
_cell.angle_alpha   90.00
_cell.angle_beta   90.00
_cell.angle_gamma   90.00
#
_symmetry.space_group_name_H-M   'P 1'
#
loop_
_entity.id
_entity.type
_entity.pdbx_description
1 polymer ?
#
loop_
_entity_poly.entity_id
_entity_poly.type
_entity_poly.pdbx_seq_one_letter_code
_entity_poly.pdbx_strand_id
1 'polypeptide(L)'
;MRRAVKNPNIDYDQNDVQKEQRRTRQYQIEHHPGRLALKQWEKQWKSGWFDNLTKEKQKEYKLITNKLALEKKKFELVRVRHEWKRNWYNNLDKEKQREYKKRVEQIKKEHNL
;
A
#
# COMPACT_ATOMS: atom_id res chain seq x y z
N MET A 1 -53.35 -27.69 -30.20
CA MET A 1 -52.81 -26.82 -29.12
C MET A 1 -51.29 -26.85 -29.17
N ARG A 2 -50.63 -25.83 -29.72
CA ARG A 2 -49.17 -25.73 -29.73
C ARG A 2 -48.72 -25.07 -28.43
N ARG A 3 -48.02 -25.81 -27.56
CA ARG A 3 -47.40 -25.27 -26.35
C ARG A 3 -46.27 -24.33 -26.78
N ALA A 4 -46.41 -23.05 -26.44
CA ALA A 4 -45.33 -22.07 -26.58
C ALA A 4 -44.19 -22.49 -25.65
N VAL A 5 -43.02 -22.79 -26.24
CA VAL A 5 -41.78 -22.99 -25.50
C VAL A 5 -41.44 -21.62 -24.91
N LYS A 6 -41.50 -21.49 -23.58
CA LYS A 6 -40.99 -20.31 -22.89
C LYS A 6 -39.49 -20.23 -23.18
N ASN A 7 -39.10 -19.29 -24.04
CA ASN A 7 -37.71 -18.94 -24.24
C ASN A 7 -37.22 -18.40 -22.88
N PRO A 8 -36.21 -19.01 -22.23
CA PRO A 8 -35.60 -18.43 -21.06
C PRO A 8 -34.66 -17.35 -21.60
N ASN A 9 -35.22 -16.21 -22.03
CA ASN A 9 -34.44 -14.99 -22.10
C ASN A 9 -34.14 -14.62 -20.66
N ILE A 10 -33.08 -15.22 -20.13
CA ILE A 10 -32.39 -14.76 -18.94
C ILE A 10 -31.90 -13.38 -19.34
N ASP A 11 -32.69 -12.36 -18.99
CA ASP A 11 -32.32 -10.96 -19.08
C ASP A 11 -31.21 -10.75 -18.05
N TYR A 12 -30.00 -11.20 -18.40
CA TYR A 12 -28.80 -10.81 -17.67
C TYR A 12 -28.73 -9.30 -17.85
N ASP A 13 -29.14 -8.57 -16.82
CA ASP A 13 -29.10 -7.12 -16.78
C ASP A 13 -27.70 -6.69 -17.24
N GLN A 14 -27.64 -5.91 -18.32
CA GLN A 14 -26.37 -5.42 -18.86
C GLN A 14 -25.56 -4.68 -17.77
N ASN A 15 -26.22 -4.15 -16.74
CA ASN A 15 -25.57 -3.57 -15.56
C ASN A 15 -24.80 -4.61 -14.73
N ASP A 16 -25.31 -5.82 -14.56
CA ASP A 16 -24.63 -6.89 -13.82
C ASP A 16 -23.39 -7.39 -14.58
N VAL A 17 -23.49 -7.53 -15.91
CA VAL A 17 -22.34 -7.88 -16.75
C VAL A 17 -21.24 -6.82 -16.66
N GLN A 18 -21.60 -5.53 -16.70
CA GLN A 18 -20.63 -4.44 -16.55
C GLN A 18 -20.01 -4.40 -15.15
N LYS A 19 -20.80 -4.70 -14.11
CA LYS A 19 -20.33 -4.76 -12.71
C LYS A 19 -19.34 -5.91 -12.51
N GLU A 20 -19.63 -7.08 -13.05
CA GLU A 20 -18.73 -8.24 -13.06
C GLU A 20 -17.41 -7.90 -13.78
N GLN A 21 -17.48 -7.29 -14.97
CA GLN A 21 -16.30 -6.87 -15.72
C GLN A 21 -15.45 -5.84 -14.95
N ARG A 22 -16.07 -4.86 -14.27
CA ARG A 22 -15.37 -3.90 -13.41
C ARG A 22 -14.66 -4.60 -12.25
N ARG A 23 -15.32 -5.55 -11.59
CA ARG A 23 -14.72 -6.36 -10.51
C ARG A 23 -13.54 -7.17 -11.02
N THR A 24 -13.68 -7.83 -12.17
CA THR A 24 -12.60 -8.62 -12.77
C THR A 24 -11.41 -7.76 -13.16
N ARG A 25 -11.63 -6.59 -13.79
CA ARG A 25 -10.55 -5.64 -14.10
C ARG A 25 -9.87 -5.13 -12.83
N GLN A 26 -10.65 -4.77 -11.81
CA GLN A 26 -10.10 -4.34 -10.52
C GLN A 26 -9.26 -5.45 -9.88
N TYR A 27 -9.75 -6.68 -9.88
CA TYR A 27 -9.03 -7.84 -9.37
C TYR A 27 -7.71 -8.06 -10.11
N GLN A 28 -7.71 -8.00 -11.44
CA GLN A 28 -6.50 -8.11 -12.27
C GLN A 28 -5.48 -7.02 -11.95
N ILE A 29 -5.94 -5.78 -11.73
CA ILE A 29 -5.08 -4.65 -11.34
C ILE A 29 -4.53 -4.81 -9.91
N GLU A 30 -5.31 -5.38 -8.99
CA GLU A 30 -4.88 -5.61 -7.60
C GLU A 30 -3.92 -6.79 -7.45
N HIS A 31 -4.14 -7.84 -8.24
CA HIS A 31 -3.37 -9.09 -8.22
C HIS A 31 -2.27 -9.14 -9.28
N HIS A 32 -2.05 -8.02 -9.99
CA HIS A 32 -0.96 -7.92 -10.94
C HIS A 32 0.38 -8.24 -10.25
N PRO A 33 1.21 -9.13 -10.81
CA PRO A 33 2.42 -9.62 -10.15
C PRO A 33 3.37 -8.49 -9.75
N GLY A 34 3.52 -7.48 -10.60
CA GLY A 34 4.34 -6.31 -10.26
C GLY A 34 3.78 -5.50 -9.09
N ARG A 35 2.46 -5.40 -8.95
CA ARG A 35 1.85 -4.64 -7.85
C ARG A 35 2.00 -5.39 -6.53
N LEU A 36 1.86 -6.72 -6.57
CA LEU A 36 2.12 -7.58 -5.42
C LEU A 36 3.59 -7.53 -5.01
N ALA A 37 4.52 -7.62 -5.98
CA ALA A 37 5.96 -7.50 -5.74
C ALA A 37 6.32 -6.14 -5.12
N LEU A 38 5.80 -5.04 -5.68
CA LEU A 38 5.99 -3.69 -5.13
C LEU A 38 5.45 -3.59 -3.70
N LYS A 39 4.23 -4.09 -3.44
CA LYS A 39 3.61 -4.08 -2.11
C LYS A 39 4.40 -4.90 -1.09
N GLN A 40 4.90 -6.07 -1.48
CA GLN A 40 5.71 -6.93 -0.62
C GLN A 40 7.06 -6.29 -0.31
N TRP A 41 7.74 -5.76 -1.31
CA TRP A 41 9.01 -5.07 -1.13
C TRP A 41 8.84 -3.81 -0.28
N GLU A 42 7.83 -2.97 -0.56
CA GLU A 42 7.54 -1.80 0.29
C GLU A 42 7.25 -2.20 1.74
N LYS A 43 6.57 -3.32 1.99
CA LYS A 43 6.31 -3.81 3.35
C LYS A 43 7.60 -4.17 4.07
N GLN A 44 8.52 -4.87 3.39
CA GLN A 44 9.84 -5.20 3.94
C GLN A 44 10.64 -3.93 4.20
N TRP A 45 10.70 -3.04 3.21
CA TRP A 45 11.42 -1.77 3.30
C TRP A 45 10.89 -0.87 4.42
N LYS A 46 9.57 -0.76 4.56
CA LYS A 46 8.87 -0.03 5.63
C LYS A 46 8.97 -0.70 6.99
N SER A 47 9.46 -1.94 7.09
CA SER A 47 9.73 -2.57 8.39
C SER A 47 11.10 -2.13 8.95
N GLY A 48 12.09 -1.97 8.07
CA GLY A 48 13.41 -1.41 8.39
C GLY A 48 13.50 0.12 8.27
N TRP A 49 12.38 0.83 8.14
CA TRP A 49 12.36 2.27 7.91
C TRP A 49 13.10 3.07 8.99
N PHE A 50 13.00 2.63 10.26
CA PHE A 50 13.66 3.28 11.39
C PHE A 50 15.19 3.14 11.30
N ASP A 51 15.67 1.96 10.90
CA ASP A 51 17.10 1.68 10.73
C ASP A 51 17.69 2.48 9.56
N ASN A 52 16.88 2.79 8.55
CA ASN A 52 17.25 3.62 7.41
C ASN A 52 17.21 5.14 7.71
N LEU A 53 16.83 5.55 8.92
CA LEU A 53 16.92 6.95 9.35
C LEU A 53 18.36 7.30 9.72
N THR A 54 18.72 8.59 9.61
CA THR A 54 19.98 9.09 10.17
C THR A 54 20.00 8.92 11.70
N LYS A 55 21.19 8.76 12.28
CA LYS A 55 21.34 8.65 13.76
C LYS A 55 20.68 9.82 14.50
N GLU A 56 20.71 11.02 13.93
CA GLU A 56 20.05 12.21 14.48
C GLU A 56 18.52 12.06 14.49
N LYS A 57 17.92 11.64 13.37
CA LYS A 57 16.47 11.41 13.27
C LYS A 57 15.99 10.28 14.16
N GLN A 58 16.79 9.21 14.30
CA GLN A 58 16.50 8.14 15.27
C GLN A 58 16.49 8.66 16.72
N LYS A 59 17.46 9.52 17.08
CA LYS A 59 17.52 10.13 18.40
C LYS A 59 16.33 11.06 18.65
N GLU A 60 16.00 11.92 17.69
CA GLU A 60 14.84 12.83 17.76
C GLU A 60 13.55 12.05 18.03
N TYR A 61 13.29 11.01 17.24
CA TYR A 61 12.13 10.14 17.43
C TYR A 61 12.10 9.47 18.80
N LYS A 62 13.23 8.89 19.25
CA LYS A 62 13.33 8.24 20.57
C LYS A 62 13.07 9.24 21.70
N LEU A 63 13.61 10.45 21.61
CA LEU A 63 13.40 11.50 22.62
C LEU A 63 11.92 11.88 22.75
N ILE A 64 11.25 12.16 21.61
CA ILE A 64 9.83 12.54 21.59
C ILE A 64 8.97 11.41 22.15
N THR A 65 9.18 10.18 21.67
CA THR A 65 8.36 9.03 22.08
C THR A 65 8.58 8.65 23.55
N ASN A 66 9.81 8.72 24.06
CA ASN A 66 10.12 8.47 25.46
C ASN A 66 9.46 9.52 26.37
N LYS A 67 9.55 10.81 26.02
CA LYS A 67 8.91 11.90 26.77
C LYS A 67 7.40 11.67 26.87
N LEU A 68 6.74 11.38 25.75
CA LEU A 68 5.29 11.13 25.72
C LEU A 68 4.90 9.88 26.50
N ALA A 69 5.72 8.84 26.50
CA ALA A 69 5.50 7.63 27.29
C ALA A 69 5.59 7.91 28.80
N LEU A 70 6.58 8.69 29.24
CA LEU A 70 6.74 9.11 30.64
C LEU A 70 5.56 9.98 31.10
N GLU A 71 5.09 10.88 30.24
CA GLU A 71 3.91 11.72 30.50
C GLU A 71 2.58 10.95 30.39
N LYS A 72 2.61 9.63 30.13
CA LYS A 72 1.43 8.76 29.92
C LYS A 72 0.47 9.27 28.84
N LYS A 73 0.96 10.09 27.89
CA LYS A 73 0.18 10.66 26.77
C LYS A 73 0.01 9.65 25.63
N LYS A 74 -0.78 8.61 25.87
CA LYS A 74 -0.99 7.49 24.94
C LYS A 74 -1.47 7.93 23.55
N PHE A 75 -2.43 8.86 23.47
CA PHE A 75 -2.98 9.34 22.20
C PHE A 75 -1.93 10.09 21.36
N GLU A 76 -1.17 10.99 21.97
CA GLU A 76 -0.09 11.72 21.30
C GLU A 76 1.03 10.78 20.84
N LEU A 77 1.37 9.80 21.66
CA LEU A 77 2.36 8.78 21.28
C LEU A 77 1.93 8.02 20.01
N VAL A 78 0.65 7.63 19.93
CA VAL A 78 0.10 6.99 18.73
C VAL A 78 0.12 7.94 17.53
N ARG A 79 -0.25 9.20 17.73
CA ARG A 79 -0.25 10.24 16.69
C ARG A 79 1.15 10.43 16.10
N VAL A 80 2.16 10.62 16.94
CA VAL A 80 3.57 10.77 16.53
C VAL A 80 4.05 9.52 15.78
N ARG A 81 3.75 8.32 16.28
CA ARG A 81 4.10 7.07 15.58
C ARG A 81 3.50 7.00 14.17
N HIS A 82 2.23 7.37 14.02
CA HIS A 82 1.56 7.39 12.72
C HIS A 82 2.14 8.45 11.79
N GLU A 83 2.41 9.64 12.30
CA GLU A 83 2.98 10.73 11.51
C GLU A 83 4.37 10.36 10.96
N TRP A 84 5.24 9.84 11.81
CA TRP A 84 6.57 9.38 11.39
C TRP A 84 6.50 8.21 10.40
N LYS A 85 5.53 7.30 10.57
CA LYS A 85 5.30 6.20 9.64
C LYS A 85 4.68 6.66 8.31
N ARG A 86 3.90 7.74 8.28
CA ARG A 86 3.38 8.34 7.03
C ARG A 86 4.47 9.12 6.29
N ASN A 87 5.26 9.89 7.04
CA ASN A 87 6.37 10.69 6.52
C ASN A 87 7.69 9.92 6.43
N TRP A 88 7.65 8.59 6.55
CA TRP A 88 8.82 7.72 6.63
C TRP A 88 9.80 7.95 5.46
N TYR A 89 9.29 8.13 4.24
CA TYR A 89 10.10 8.39 3.05
C TYR A 89 10.88 9.71 3.14
N ASN A 90 10.24 10.77 3.64
CA ASN A 90 10.87 12.07 3.81
C ASN A 90 11.90 12.07 4.94
N ASN A 91 11.76 11.14 5.89
CA ASN A 91 12.68 10.96 7.00
C ASN A 91 13.91 10.11 6.62
N LEU A 92 13.87 9.41 5.48
CA LEU A 92 15.04 8.69 4.96
C LEU A 92 16.14 9.66 4.54
N ASP A 93 17.39 9.20 4.60
CA ASP A 93 18.49 9.91 3.97
C ASP A 93 18.38 9.92 2.43
N LYS A 94 19.11 10.82 1.78
CA LYS A 94 19.08 11.00 0.32
C LYS A 94 19.53 9.76 -0.45
N GLU A 95 20.41 8.94 0.12
CA GLU A 95 20.93 7.74 -0.53
C GLU A 95 19.87 6.64 -0.54
N LYS A 96 19.22 6.40 0.59
CA LYS A 96 18.10 5.48 0.74
C LYS A 96 16.88 5.91 -0.07
N GLN A 97 16.62 7.21 -0.18
CA GLN A 97 15.59 7.72 -1.10
C GLN A 97 15.89 7.37 -2.57
N ARG A 98 17.17 7.43 -2.98
CA ARG A 98 17.59 7.04 -4.34
C ARG A 98 17.51 5.53 -4.54
N GLU A 99 17.97 4.74 -3.58
CA GLU A 99 17.87 3.28 -3.59
C GLU A 99 16.40 2.85 -3.73
N TYR A 100 15.51 3.49 -2.97
CA TYR A 100 14.09 3.27 -3.06
C TYR A 100 13.55 3.54 -4.46
N LYS A 101 13.84 4.71 -5.03
CA LYS A 101 13.39 5.09 -6.38
C LYS A 101 13.89 4.10 -7.44
N LYS A 102 15.17 3.74 -7.40
CA LYS A 102 15.77 2.77 -8.33
C LYS A 102 15.05 1.42 -8.28
N ARG A 103 14.77 0.91 -7.08
CA ARG A 103 14.12 -0.39 -6.93
C ARG A 103 12.65 -0.36 -7.38
N VAL A 104 11.93 0.73 -7.10
CA VAL A 104 10.57 0.93 -7.63
C VAL A 104 10.57 0.92 -9.15
N GLU A 105 11.48 1.65 -9.79
CA GLU A 105 11.60 1.69 -11.26
C GLU A 105 11.97 0.32 -11.83
N GLN A 106 12.86 -0.42 -11.17
CA GLN A 106 13.24 -1.76 -11.57
C GLN A 106 12.04 -2.72 -11.53
N ILE A 107 11.28 -2.74 -10.44
CA ILE A 107 10.09 -3.60 -10.31
C ILE A 107 9.06 -3.24 -11.39
N LYS A 108 8.90 -1.94 -11.70
CA LYS A 108 8.00 -1.51 -12.76
C LYS A 108 8.40 -2.06 -14.13
N LYS A 109 9.70 -1.98 -14.46
CA LYS A 109 10.25 -2.50 -15.72
C LYS A 109 10.16 -4.02 -15.80
N GLU A 110 10.52 -4.73 -14.73
CA GLU A 110 10.52 -6.21 -14.67
C GLU A 110 9.11 -6.79 -14.86
N HIS A 111 8.08 -6.07 -14.43
CA HIS A 111 6.71 -6.56 -14.46
C HIS A 111 5.79 -5.84 -15.45
N ASN A 112 6.30 -4.92 -16.28
CA ASN A 112 5.51 -4.11 -17.21
C ASN A 112 4.32 -3.40 -16.54
N LEU A 113 4.58 -2.76 -15.38
CA LEU A 113 3.62 -1.94 -14.64
C LEU A 113 3.50 -0.52 -15.17
#